data_AF-A0A497AHE2-F1
#
_entry.id   AF-A0A497AHE2-F1
#
_cell.length_a   1.000
_cell.length_b   1.000
_cell.length_c   1.000
_cell.angle_alpha   90.00
_cell.angle_beta   90.00
_cell.angle_gamma   90.00
#
_symmetry.space_group_name_H-M   'P 1'
#
loop_
_entity.id
_entity.type
_entity.pdbx_description
1 polymer ?
#
loop_
_entity_poly.entity_id
_entity_poly.type
_entity_poly.pdbx_seq_one_letter_code
_entity_poly.pdbx_strand_id
1 'polypeptide(L)'
;MDTALIPYHDPLTLLDQTDLAESTKDQYRKALTAYLATGESLLEPHALAAHAQTLPASGRAFLKAGLRILTDGAANSLKGRATPDNVAAIQAALYRIEALQN
;
A
#
# COMPACT_ATOMS: atom_id res chain seq x y z
N MET A 1 20.42 12.39 -19.74
CA MET A 1 19.48 11.27 -19.89
C MET A 1 18.45 11.43 -18.79
N ASP A 2 17.27 11.84 -19.22
CA ASP A 2 16.14 12.27 -18.38
C ASP A 2 15.61 11.05 -17.62
N THR A 3 16.10 10.86 -16.40
CA THR A 3 15.44 9.96 -15.46
C THR A 3 14.24 10.74 -14.98
N ALA A 4 13.14 10.67 -15.75
CA ALA A 4 11.84 11.08 -15.26
C ALA A 4 11.58 10.24 -14.00
N LEU A 5 11.97 10.79 -12.85
CA LEU A 5 11.49 10.41 -11.55
C LEU A 5 9.98 10.57 -11.65
N ILE A 6 9.32 9.46 -12.02
CA ILE A 6 7.89 9.31 -11.89
C ILE A 6 7.60 9.79 -10.47
N PRO A 7 6.80 10.85 -10.28
CA PRO A 7 6.46 11.26 -8.94
C PRO A 7 5.83 10.01 -8.32
N TYR A 8 6.53 9.41 -7.37
CA TYR A 8 5.94 8.43 -6.48
C TYR A 8 4.88 9.23 -5.74
N HIS A 9 3.67 9.24 -6.31
CA HIS A 9 2.53 9.93 -5.75
C HIS A 9 2.47 9.40 -4.33
N ASP A 10 2.65 10.28 -3.36
CA ASP A 10 2.73 9.87 -1.96
C ASP A 10 1.53 8.94 -1.72
N PRO A 11 1.76 7.65 -1.37
CA PRO A 11 0.71 6.65 -1.41
C PRO A 11 -0.46 7.08 -0.53
N LEU A 12 -0.20 7.88 0.52
CA LEU A 12 -1.21 8.38 1.44
C LEU A 12 -2.19 9.35 0.77
N THR A 13 -1.86 9.97 -0.36
CA THR A 13 -2.80 10.81 -1.15
C THR A 13 -3.97 10.01 -1.73
N LEU A 14 -3.83 8.69 -1.90
CA LEU A 14 -4.96 7.83 -2.29
C LEU A 14 -6.04 7.78 -1.20
N LEU A 15 -5.67 8.01 0.07
CA LEU A 15 -6.64 8.12 1.16
C LEU A 15 -7.51 9.37 1.01
N ASP A 16 -6.94 10.47 0.51
CA ASP A 16 -7.66 11.74 0.32
C ASP A 16 -8.76 11.63 -0.75
N GLN A 17 -8.58 10.70 -1.69
CA GLN A 17 -9.54 10.41 -2.78
C GLN A 17 -10.68 9.48 -2.34
N THR A 18 -10.65 8.95 -1.11
CA THR A 18 -11.72 8.10 -0.58
C THR A 18 -12.85 8.94 0.04
N ASP A 19 -14.07 8.42 -0.01
CA ASP A 19 -15.25 9.02 0.65
C ASP A 19 -15.34 8.68 2.16
N LEU A 20 -14.20 8.33 2.77
CA LEU A 20 -14.11 8.06 4.19
C LEU A 20 -14.24 9.36 4.99
N ALA A 21 -14.76 9.29 6.21
CA ALA A 21 -14.71 10.41 7.14
C ALA A 21 -13.24 10.83 7.38
N GLU A 22 -13.00 12.13 7.51
CA GLU A 22 -11.64 12.70 7.71
C GLU A 22 -10.93 12.07 8.93
N SER A 23 -11.66 11.87 10.03
CA SER A 23 -11.13 11.20 11.22
C SER A 23 -10.69 9.75 10.95
N THR A 24 -11.35 9.04 10.04
CA THR A 24 -10.95 7.70 9.61
C THR A 24 -9.71 7.74 8.73
N LYS A 25 -9.65 8.70 7.78
CA LYS A 25 -8.45 8.92 6.95
C LYS A 25 -7.22 9.21 7.81
N ASP A 26 -7.37 10.05 8.83
CA ASP A 26 -6.28 10.38 9.75
C ASP A 26 -5.77 9.17 10.53
N GLN A 27 -6.66 8.28 10.98
CA GLN A 27 -6.27 7.06 11.67
C GLN A 27 -5.52 6.09 10.75
N TYR A 28 -5.96 5.98 9.49
CA TYR A 28 -5.30 5.12 8.50
C TYR A 28 -3.94 5.69 8.14
N ARG A 29 -3.87 7.01 7.88
CA ARG A 29 -2.63 7.75 7.63
C ARG A 29 -1.66 7.54 8.78
N LYS A 30 -2.08 7.74 10.03
CA LYS A 30 -1.23 7.54 11.21
C LYS A 30 -0.67 6.12 11.30
N ALA A 31 -1.50 5.10 11.06
CA ALA A 31 -1.06 3.71 11.09
C ALA A 31 -0.05 3.40 9.97
N LEU A 32 -0.31 3.87 8.76
CA LEU A 32 0.58 3.69 7.61
C LEU A 32 1.89 4.45 7.76
N THR A 33 1.86 5.69 8.24
CA THR A 33 3.07 6.48 8.52
C THR A 33 3.91 5.83 9.62
N ALA A 34 3.29 5.27 10.65
CA ALA A 34 4.01 4.52 11.70
C ALA A 34 4.71 3.27 11.14
N TYR A 35 4.09 2.57 10.19
CA TYR A 35 4.73 1.46 9.49
C TYR A 35 5.88 1.95 8.60
N LEU A 36 5.64 2.96 7.75
CA LEU A 36 6.66 3.49 6.83
C LEU A 36 7.89 4.06 7.57
N ALA A 37 7.72 4.57 8.79
CA ALA A 37 8.81 5.03 9.64
C ALA A 37 9.80 3.93 10.03
N THR A 38 9.44 2.64 9.87
CA THR A 38 10.36 1.51 10.06
C THR A 38 11.39 1.36 8.93
N GLY A 39 11.16 2.03 7.79
CA GLY A 39 11.97 1.89 6.57
C GLY A 39 11.61 0.68 5.71
N GLU A 40 10.64 -0.14 6.16
CA GLU A 40 10.19 -1.33 5.45
C GLU A 40 9.25 -1.01 4.28
N SER A 41 9.25 -1.88 3.27
CA SER A 41 8.37 -1.74 2.10
C SER A 41 6.93 -2.14 2.43
N LEU A 42 5.95 -1.42 1.86
CA LEU A 42 4.53 -1.79 1.90
C LEU A 42 4.22 -3.07 1.12
N LEU A 43 5.16 -3.55 0.29
CA LEU A 43 5.01 -4.78 -0.49
C LEU A 43 5.66 -5.99 0.18
N GLU A 44 6.22 -5.84 1.39
CA GLU A 44 6.88 -6.92 2.12
C GLU A 44 5.94 -7.53 3.18
N PRO A 45 5.30 -8.70 2.91
CA PRO A 45 4.26 -9.25 3.76
C PRO A 45 4.75 -9.65 5.15
N HIS A 46 5.99 -10.12 5.25
CA HIS A 46 6.57 -10.53 6.53
C HIS A 46 6.82 -9.34 7.47
N ALA A 47 7.34 -8.24 6.94
CA ALA A 47 7.56 -7.02 7.70
C ALA A 47 6.23 -6.39 8.19
N LEU A 48 5.21 -6.37 7.32
CA LEU A 48 3.87 -5.93 7.69
C LEU A 48 3.24 -6.78 8.80
N ALA A 49 3.33 -8.11 8.69
CA ALA A 49 2.82 -9.02 9.70
C ALA A 49 3.54 -8.86 11.05
N ALA A 50 4.86 -8.65 11.03
CA ALA A 50 5.64 -8.40 12.23
C ALA A 50 5.25 -7.07 12.90
N HIS A 51 5.15 -5.99 12.13
CA HIS A 51 4.72 -4.69 12.65
C HIS A 51 3.29 -4.74 13.19
N ALA A 52 2.36 -5.37 12.48
CA ALA A 52 0.98 -5.53 12.92
C ALA A 52 0.88 -6.23 14.29
N GLN A 53 1.75 -7.19 14.60
CA GLN A 53 1.76 -7.85 15.91
C GLN A 53 2.12 -6.92 17.08
N THR A 54 2.83 -5.82 16.81
CA THR A 54 3.18 -4.81 17.82
C THR A 54 2.06 -3.82 18.10
N LEU A 55 1.01 -3.79 17.27
CA LEU A 55 -0.09 -2.84 17.36
C LEU A 55 -1.28 -3.40 18.16
N PRO A 56 -2.03 -2.53 18.88
CA PRO A 56 -3.32 -2.91 19.45
C PRO A 56 -4.33 -3.26 18.35
N ALA A 57 -5.40 -3.97 18.72
CA ALA A 57 -6.38 -4.50 17.75
C ALA A 57 -6.95 -3.43 16.80
N SER A 58 -7.24 -2.23 17.29
CA SER A 58 -7.70 -1.09 16.48
C SER A 58 -6.64 -0.60 15.49
N GLY A 59 -5.38 -0.49 15.93
CA GLY A 59 -4.25 -0.10 15.07
C GLY A 59 -4.00 -1.10 13.95
N ARG A 60 -4.16 -2.40 14.22
CA ARG A 60 -4.08 -3.45 13.19
C ARG A 60 -5.19 -3.32 12.15
N ALA A 61 -6.41 -3.04 12.59
CA ALA A 61 -7.54 -2.85 11.68
C ALA A 61 -7.34 -1.63 10.78
N PHE A 62 -6.86 -0.52 11.32
CA PHE A 62 -6.55 0.69 10.56
C PHE A 62 -5.40 0.47 9.57
N LEU A 63 -4.35 -0.22 9.99
CA LEU A 63 -3.24 -0.58 9.10
C LEU A 63 -3.71 -1.47 7.95
N LYS A 64 -4.49 -2.53 8.23
CA LYS A 64 -5.04 -3.43 7.20
C LYS A 64 -5.94 -2.68 6.22
N ALA A 65 -6.84 -1.83 6.72
CA ALA A 65 -7.75 -1.06 5.87
C ALA A 65 -7.02 -0.03 5.01
N GLY A 66 -6.06 0.71 5.58
CA GLY A 66 -5.21 1.63 4.84
C GLY A 66 -4.39 0.91 3.77
N LEU A 67 -3.74 -0.21 4.12
CA LEU A 67 -2.96 -1.01 3.17
C LEU A 67 -3.80 -1.51 2.01
N ARG A 68 -5.06 -1.92 2.26
CA ARG A 68 -5.98 -2.35 1.21
C ARG A 68 -6.23 -1.25 0.19
N ILE A 69 -6.51 -0.02 0.63
CA ILE A 69 -6.74 1.13 -0.26
C ILE A 69 -5.51 1.39 -1.15
N LEU A 70 -4.31 1.36 -0.55
CA LEU A 70 -3.06 1.57 -1.28
C LEU A 70 -2.79 0.48 -2.31
N THR A 71 -2.97 -0.78 -1.88
CA THR A 71 -2.69 -1.95 -2.72
C THR A 71 -3.70 -2.13 -3.84
N ASP A 72 -4.98 -1.77 -3.62
CA ASP A 72 -6.01 -1.75 -4.68
C ASP A 72 -5.69 -0.71 -5.76
N GLY A 73 -5.28 0.51 -5.36
CA GLY A 73 -4.83 1.55 -6.28
C GLY A 73 -3.58 1.16 -7.07
N ALA A 74 -2.61 0.52 -6.39
CA ALA A 74 -1.41 0.00 -7.02
C ALA A 74 -1.71 -1.13 -8.01
N ALA A 75 -2.57 -2.07 -7.65
CA ALA A 75 -2.97 -3.18 -8.52
C ALA A 75 -3.66 -2.69 -9.80
N ASN A 76 -4.56 -1.72 -9.68
CA ASN A 76 -5.22 -1.11 -10.84
C ASN A 76 -4.23 -0.38 -11.75
N SER A 77 -3.29 0.37 -11.16
CA SER A 77 -2.23 1.05 -11.91
C SER A 77 -1.29 0.08 -12.62
N LEU A 78 -0.93 -1.03 -11.97
CA LEU A 78 -0.08 -2.07 -12.54
C LEU A 78 -0.77 -2.80 -13.70
N LYS A 79 -2.06 -3.16 -13.54
CA LYS A 79 -2.87 -3.77 -14.60
C LYS A 79 -2.96 -2.87 -15.84
N GLY A 80 -3.14 -1.56 -15.66
CA GLY A 80 -3.20 -0.60 -16.77
C GLY A 80 -1.88 -0.41 -17.53
N ARG A 81 -0.75 -0.85 -16.98
CA ARG A 81 0.60 -0.74 -17.57
C ARG A 81 1.15 -2.09 -18.06
N ALA A 82 0.32 -3.14 -18.04
CA ALA A 82 0.72 -4.46 -18.49
C ALA A 82 0.97 -4.47 -20.00
N THR A 83 2.17 -4.90 -20.36
CA THR A 83 2.60 -5.16 -21.74
C THR A 83 3.10 -6.61 -21.84
N PRO A 84 3.16 -7.19 -23.04
CA PRO A 84 3.68 -8.55 -23.23
C PRO A 84 5.09 -8.74 -22.65
N ASP A 85 5.94 -7.72 -22.70
CA ASP A 85 7.32 -7.76 -22.20
C ASP A 85 7.45 -7.72 -20.65
N ASN A 86 6.50 -7.12 -19.93
CA ASN A 86 6.60 -6.91 -18.48
C ASN A 86 5.56 -7.69 -17.66
N VAL A 87 4.68 -8.44 -18.33
CA VAL A 87 3.53 -9.14 -17.72
C VAL A 87 3.95 -10.06 -16.58
N ALA A 88 5.06 -10.79 -16.71
CA ALA A 88 5.54 -11.70 -15.67
C ALA A 88 5.95 -10.95 -14.39
N ALA A 89 6.62 -9.81 -14.52
CA ALA A 89 7.00 -8.98 -13.39
C ALA A 89 5.78 -8.31 -12.72
N ILE A 90 4.82 -7.86 -13.53
CA ILE A 90 3.55 -7.31 -13.04
C ILE A 90 2.73 -8.37 -12.31
N GLN A 91 2.67 -9.58 -12.84
CA GLN A 91 1.92 -10.68 -12.23
C GLN A 91 2.54 -11.11 -10.90
N ALA A 92 3.87 -11.14 -10.80
CA ALA A 92 4.55 -11.33 -9.52
C ALA A 92 4.25 -10.22 -8.50
N ALA A 93 4.16 -8.96 -8.95
CA ALA A 93 3.78 -7.84 -8.09
C ALA A 93 2.31 -7.93 -7.62
N LEU A 94 1.39 -8.35 -8.51
CA LEU A 94 0.00 -8.59 -8.18
C LEU A 94 -0.16 -9.73 -7.17
N TYR A 95 0.57 -10.84 -7.33
CA TYR A 95 0.55 -11.93 -6.35
C TYR A 95 1.01 -11.50 -4.95
N ARG A 96 2.03 -10.62 -4.87
CA ARG A 96 2.45 -10.04 -3.58
C ARG A 96 1.35 -9.17 -2.98
N ILE A 97 0.68 -8.36 -3.79
CA ILE A 97 -0.46 -7.54 -3.35
C ILE A 97 -1.62 -8.42 -2.85
N GLU A 98 -1.97 -9.48 -3.57
CA GLU A 98 -3.03 -10.40 -3.16
C GLU A 98 -2.71 -11.09 -1.82
N ALA A 99 -1.45 -11.48 -1.61
CA ALA A 99 -0.99 -12.06 -0.35
C ALA A 99 -1.12 -11.09 0.85
N LEU A 100 -1.10 -9.78 0.62
CA LEU A 100 -1.29 -8.76 1.67
C LEU A 100 -2.75 -8.57 2.07
N GLN A 101 -3.69 -8.97 1.21
CA GLN A 101 -5.11 -8.74 1.40
C GLN A 101 -5.83 -9.90 2.09
N ASN A 102 -5.29 -11.12 2.01
CA ASN A 102 -5.76 -12.29 2.77
C ASN A 102 -5.40 -12.13 4.26
#